data_AF-A0A6P8IN68-F1
#
_entry.id   AF-A0A6P8IN68-F1
#
_cell.length_a   1.000
_cell.length_b   1.000
_cell.length_c   1.000
_cell.angle_alpha   90.00
_cell.angle_beta   90.00
_cell.angle_gamma   90.00
#
_symmetry.space_group_name_H-M   'P 1'
#
loop_
_entity.id
_entity.type
_entity.pdbx_description
1 polymer ?
#
loop_
_entity_poly.entity_id
_entity_poly.type
_entity_poly.pdbx_seq_one_letter_code
_entity_poly.pdbx_strand_id
1 'polypeptide(L)'
;MYFSVFKFTMNTLHLSFILHLLHAVAFEEAFRASNSGVISFGNFFHHKDHKLVAATLKDERVESSDECLVRCVQTHGCLSVNVNTTGDDQGLYVCELLASDKYENQSNFRPSKGIDHYSIANPCEKKPCQHRGKCVPFYTNHTYKCECPAGTLGQDCQITGNYRNCTD
;
A
#
# COMPACT_ATOMS: atom_id res chain seq x y z
N MET A 1 3.11 11.26 -4.23
CA MET A 1 2.47 10.93 -5.54
C MET A 1 1.95 9.50 -5.47
N TYR A 2 1.05 9.11 -6.36
CA TYR A 2 0.73 7.70 -6.62
C TYR A 2 1.85 7.12 -7.49
N PHE A 3 2.24 5.86 -7.24
CA PHE A 3 3.23 5.14 -8.04
C PHE A 3 2.70 3.74 -8.39
N SER A 4 2.51 3.47 -9.68
CA SER A 4 2.06 2.16 -10.18
C SER A 4 3.26 1.34 -10.67
N VAL A 5 3.53 0.20 -10.02
CA VAL A 5 4.62 -0.70 -10.40
C VAL A 5 4.22 -1.58 -11.60
N PHE A 6 5.10 -1.85 -12.58
CA PHE A 6 4.89 -2.81 -13.69
C PHE A 6 6.22 -3.37 -14.25
N LYS A 7 6.26 -4.61 -14.82
CA LYS A 7 7.55 -5.28 -15.19
C LYS A 7 7.54 -6.42 -16.25
N PHE A 8 7.22 -6.14 -17.52
CA PHE A 8 7.12 -7.20 -18.57
C PHE A 8 8.47 -7.79 -19.05
N THR A 9 8.44 -8.99 -19.66
CA THR A 9 9.52 -9.51 -20.55
C THR A 9 8.97 -10.52 -21.55
N MET A 10 9.15 -10.30 -22.86
CA MET A 10 8.69 -11.20 -23.94
C MET A 10 9.67 -11.20 -25.10
N ASN A 11 9.91 -12.37 -25.73
CA ASN A 11 10.65 -12.48 -26.99
C ASN A 11 9.76 -13.08 -28.09
N THR A 12 9.78 -12.44 -29.27
CA THR A 12 9.09 -12.76 -30.54
C THR A 12 7.56 -12.53 -30.63
N LEU A 13 7.20 -11.47 -31.39
CA LEU A 13 5.97 -11.24 -32.20
C LEU A 13 4.59 -11.13 -31.51
N HIS A 14 3.62 -10.34 -32.04
CA HIS A 14 3.65 -8.90 -32.32
C HIS A 14 2.21 -8.32 -32.36
N LEU A 15 2.01 -7.09 -31.90
CA LEU A 15 0.87 -6.17 -32.14
C LEU A 15 -0.57 -6.56 -31.73
N SER A 16 -1.09 -7.76 -31.99
CA SER A 16 -2.53 -8.08 -31.80
C SER A 16 -3.01 -7.91 -30.35
N PHE A 17 -2.19 -8.36 -29.39
CA PHE A 17 -2.49 -8.27 -27.94
C PHE A 17 -2.67 -6.84 -27.43
N ILE A 18 -1.94 -5.86 -27.99
CA ILE A 18 -1.97 -4.46 -27.55
C ILE A 18 -3.33 -3.82 -27.87
N LEU A 19 -3.95 -4.22 -29.00
CA LEU A 19 -5.28 -3.73 -29.36
C LEU A 19 -6.40 -4.32 -28.48
N HIS A 20 -6.18 -5.48 -27.84
CA HIS A 20 -7.10 -6.00 -26.81
C HIS A 20 -6.91 -5.32 -25.46
N LEU A 21 -5.67 -4.99 -25.07
CA LEU A 21 -5.39 -4.22 -23.85
C LEU A 21 -6.08 -2.84 -23.85
N LEU A 22 -6.17 -2.17 -25.01
CA LEU A 22 -6.90 -0.91 -25.16
C LEU A 22 -8.42 -1.01 -24.95
N HIS A 23 -9.01 -2.21 -25.06
CA HIS A 23 -10.44 -2.45 -24.80
C HIS A 23 -10.73 -2.98 -23.38
N ALA A 24 -9.70 -3.42 -22.65
CA ALA A 24 -9.84 -4.14 -21.38
C ALA A 24 -9.68 -3.27 -20.11
N VAL A 25 -9.27 -2.01 -20.24
CA VAL A 25 -9.03 -1.10 -19.10
C VAL A 25 -10.33 -0.51 -18.51
N ALA A 26 -11.19 -1.39 -17.99
CA ALA A 26 -12.07 -1.08 -16.87
C ALA A 26 -11.28 -1.25 -15.55
N PHE A 27 -11.59 -0.44 -14.53
CA PHE A 27 -10.67 -0.16 -13.43
C PHE A 27 -10.91 -1.04 -12.19
N GLU A 28 -10.14 -2.13 -12.01
CA GLU A 28 -9.86 -2.78 -10.73
C GLU A 28 -8.41 -3.34 -10.71
N GLU A 29 -7.76 -3.43 -9.54
CA GLU A 29 -6.30 -3.66 -9.41
C GLU A 29 -5.91 -4.96 -8.69
N ALA A 30 -4.99 -5.75 -9.29
CA ALA A 30 -3.82 -6.42 -8.66
C ALA A 30 -3.20 -7.45 -9.64
N PHE A 31 -1.86 -7.54 -9.73
CA PHE A 31 -1.20 -8.66 -10.42
C PHE A 31 0.26 -8.89 -9.97
N ARG A 32 0.73 -10.13 -10.00
CA ARG A 32 2.10 -10.54 -9.63
C ARG A 32 2.57 -11.68 -10.53
N ALA A 33 3.87 -11.77 -10.81
CA ALA A 33 4.52 -13.00 -11.26
C ALA A 33 6.06 -12.92 -11.17
N SER A 34 6.66 -14.11 -11.03
CA SER A 34 8.10 -14.39 -10.99
C SER A 34 8.27 -15.89 -11.37
N ASN A 35 9.38 -16.40 -11.91
CA ASN A 35 10.73 -15.85 -12.05
C ASN A 35 11.31 -16.16 -13.46
N SER A 36 10.50 -15.97 -14.50
CA SER A 36 10.67 -16.61 -15.82
C SER A 36 10.30 -15.69 -17.01
N GLY A 37 10.43 -14.37 -16.84
CA GLY A 37 10.01 -13.34 -17.81
C GLY A 37 8.63 -12.76 -17.52
N VAL A 38 8.46 -12.08 -16.37
CA VAL A 38 7.13 -11.89 -15.77
C VAL A 38 6.91 -10.61 -14.96
N ILE A 39 5.63 -10.21 -14.93
CA ILE A 39 5.11 -8.87 -14.64
C ILE A 39 4.60 -8.76 -13.20
N SER A 40 4.80 -7.63 -12.53
CA SER A 40 4.34 -7.42 -11.15
C SER A 40 3.83 -5.99 -10.94
N PHE A 41 2.66 -5.86 -10.31
CA PHE A 41 2.01 -4.58 -10.03
C PHE A 41 1.56 -4.44 -8.56
N GLY A 42 1.68 -3.22 -8.07
CA GLY A 42 0.90 -2.67 -6.98
C GLY A 42 0.91 -1.15 -7.13
N ASN A 43 -0.22 -0.49 -6.89
CA ASN A 43 -0.26 0.96 -6.73
C ASN A 43 0.14 1.30 -5.29
N PHE A 44 1.13 2.18 -5.14
CA PHE A 44 1.68 2.59 -3.85
C PHE A 44 1.54 4.09 -3.63
N PHE A 45 1.20 4.46 -2.40
CA PHE A 45 1.31 5.84 -1.92
C PHE A 45 2.72 6.07 -1.39
N HIS A 46 3.44 7.01 -2.00
CA HIS A 46 4.75 7.45 -1.53
C HIS A 46 4.62 8.52 -0.45
N HIS A 47 5.21 8.23 0.71
CA HIS A 47 5.29 9.10 1.87
C HIS A 47 6.77 9.44 2.15
N LYS A 48 7.24 10.54 1.54
CA LYS A 48 8.62 11.01 1.65
C LYS A 48 9.01 11.38 3.10
N ASP A 49 10.25 11.10 3.48
CA ASP A 49 10.85 11.45 4.78
C ASP A 49 9.99 10.97 5.98
N HIS A 50 9.42 9.76 5.87
CA HIS A 50 8.60 9.08 6.88
C HIS A 50 8.97 7.60 6.99
N LYS A 51 8.86 7.04 8.21
CA LYS A 51 9.06 5.61 8.51
C LYS A 51 7.88 5.05 9.30
N LEU A 52 7.44 3.85 8.95
CA LEU A 52 6.59 3.02 9.81
C LEU A 52 7.45 2.13 10.70
N VAL A 53 7.22 2.16 12.01
CA VAL A 53 7.85 1.27 12.99
C VAL A 53 6.93 0.06 13.23
N ALA A 54 7.16 -1.01 12.47
CA ALA A 54 6.37 -2.24 12.53
C ALA A 54 7.27 -3.49 12.47
N ALA A 55 6.66 -4.67 12.46
CA ALA A 55 7.38 -5.93 12.30
C ALA A 55 7.89 -6.09 10.85
N THR A 56 9.22 -6.12 10.71
CA THR A 56 9.93 -6.50 9.49
C THR A 56 9.69 -7.97 9.16
N LEU A 57 9.25 -8.25 7.93
CA LEU A 57 9.26 -9.58 7.31
C LEU A 57 10.66 -9.95 6.81
N LYS A 58 11.34 -8.97 6.20
CA LYS A 58 12.68 -9.11 5.62
C LYS A 58 13.29 -7.73 5.41
N ASP A 59 14.56 -7.58 5.76
CA ASP A 59 15.39 -6.47 5.29
C ASP A 59 16.31 -6.96 4.16
N GLU A 60 16.46 -6.17 3.10
CA GLU A 60 17.39 -6.45 2.00
C GLU A 60 18.05 -5.20 1.42
N ARG A 61 19.03 -5.41 0.54
CA ARG A 61 19.67 -4.35 -0.26
C ARG A 61 19.15 -4.39 -1.68
N VAL A 62 18.89 -3.22 -2.24
CA VAL A 62 18.31 -3.03 -3.58
C VAL A 62 18.96 -1.86 -4.30
N GLU A 63 18.93 -1.89 -5.63
CA GLU A 63 19.48 -0.81 -6.47
C GLU A 63 18.53 0.39 -6.59
N SER A 64 17.25 0.23 -6.23
CA SER A 64 16.24 1.29 -6.36
C SER A 64 15.02 1.07 -5.44
N SER A 65 14.28 2.16 -5.16
CA SER A 65 13.00 2.07 -4.45
C SER A 65 11.99 1.19 -5.20
N ASP A 66 11.94 1.28 -6.54
CA ASP A 66 11.04 0.47 -7.37
C ASP A 66 11.35 -1.02 -7.28
N GLU A 67 12.62 -1.40 -7.12
CA GLU A 67 12.96 -2.78 -6.78
C GLU A 67 12.38 -3.19 -5.43
N CYS A 68 12.51 -2.36 -4.38
CA CYS A 68 11.89 -2.65 -3.07
C CYS A 68 10.37 -2.84 -3.16
N LEU A 69 9.68 -2.02 -3.95
CA LEU A 69 8.25 -2.19 -4.22
C LEU A 69 7.96 -3.53 -4.91
N VAL A 70 8.77 -3.90 -5.91
CA VAL A 70 8.67 -5.23 -6.56
C VAL A 70 8.97 -6.37 -5.58
N ARG A 71 9.92 -6.23 -4.65
CA ARG A 71 10.21 -7.23 -3.60
C ARG A 71 9.01 -7.39 -2.65
N CYS A 72 8.33 -6.32 -2.27
CA CYS A 72 7.08 -6.39 -1.52
C CYS A 72 5.96 -7.08 -2.33
N VAL A 73 5.82 -6.71 -3.61
CA VAL A 73 4.91 -7.32 -4.60
C VAL A 73 5.35 -8.73 -5.03
N GLN A 74 6.44 -9.28 -4.48
CA GLN A 74 6.80 -10.70 -4.62
C GLN A 74 6.78 -11.46 -3.29
N THR A 75 6.88 -10.78 -2.15
CA THR A 75 6.79 -11.34 -0.79
C THR A 75 5.34 -11.55 -0.35
N HIS A 76 5.02 -12.67 0.29
CA HIS A 76 3.70 -12.91 0.87
C HIS A 76 3.54 -12.13 2.19
N GLY A 77 2.36 -11.57 2.45
CA GLY A 77 2.07 -10.80 3.65
C GLY A 77 2.70 -9.39 3.72
N CYS A 78 3.48 -8.97 2.71
CA CYS A 78 4.00 -7.59 2.67
C CYS A 78 2.89 -6.61 2.30
N LEU A 79 2.65 -5.61 3.17
CA LEU A 79 1.60 -4.59 3.04
C LEU A 79 2.16 -3.18 2.80
N SER A 80 3.41 -2.94 3.22
CA SER A 80 4.12 -1.68 3.01
C SER A 80 5.64 -1.89 3.10
N VAL A 81 6.41 -0.88 2.73
CA VAL A 81 7.88 -0.88 2.87
C VAL A 81 8.39 0.43 3.46
N ASN A 82 9.54 0.39 4.12
CA ASN A 82 10.40 1.55 4.28
C ASN A 82 11.61 1.39 3.35
N VAL A 83 12.03 2.48 2.69
CA VAL A 83 13.27 2.53 1.90
C VAL A 83 14.19 3.58 2.50
N ASN A 84 15.36 3.17 3.01
CA ASN A 84 16.40 4.13 3.38
C ASN A 84 17.11 4.61 2.10
N THR A 85 16.84 5.84 1.70
CA THR A 85 17.29 6.47 0.45
C THR A 85 18.62 7.21 0.59
N THR A 86 19.28 7.16 1.76
CA THR A 86 20.65 7.68 1.92
C THR A 86 21.71 6.86 1.18
N GLY A 87 21.37 5.62 0.81
CA GLY A 87 22.36 4.60 0.44
C GLY A 87 23.14 4.05 1.64
N ASP A 88 23.84 2.94 1.41
CA ASP A 88 24.99 2.52 2.20
C ASP A 88 26.31 2.81 1.45
N ASP A 89 27.44 2.29 1.94
CA ASP A 89 28.77 2.54 1.37
C ASP A 89 28.93 2.05 -0.09
N GLN A 90 28.01 1.23 -0.60
CA GLN A 90 27.96 0.76 -1.99
C GLN A 90 26.91 1.52 -2.83
N GLY A 91 26.20 2.48 -2.23
CA GLY A 91 25.10 3.21 -2.84
C GLY A 91 23.77 2.44 -2.83
N LEU A 92 23.70 1.25 -2.22
CA LEU A 92 22.49 0.42 -2.21
C LEU A 92 21.49 0.92 -1.15
N TYR A 93 20.21 0.93 -1.48
CA TYR A 93 19.17 1.32 -0.52
C TYR A 93 18.83 0.15 0.41
N VAL A 94 18.50 0.47 1.66
CA VAL A 94 17.97 -0.52 2.62
C VAL A 94 16.46 -0.61 2.43
N CYS A 95 15.99 -1.79 2.02
CA CYS A 95 14.59 -2.11 1.82
C CYS A 95 14.07 -2.92 3.00
N GLU A 96 13.17 -2.33 3.80
CA GLU A 96 12.50 -3.00 4.93
C GLU A 96 11.09 -3.41 4.48
N LEU A 97 10.82 -4.71 4.30
CA LEU A 97 9.51 -5.24 3.94
C LEU A 97 8.66 -5.45 5.20
N LEU A 98 7.45 -4.89 5.27
CA LEU A 98 6.64 -4.86 6.49
C LEU A 98 5.35 -5.68 6.40
N ALA A 99 5.02 -6.39 7.49
CA ALA A 99 3.80 -7.20 7.63
C ALA A 99 2.52 -6.37 7.92
N SER A 100 2.63 -5.05 7.86
CA SER A 100 1.78 -4.07 8.54
C SER A 100 1.78 -2.77 7.73
N ASP A 101 0.90 -1.82 8.08
CA ASP A 101 0.75 -0.53 7.40
C ASP A 101 0.38 0.59 8.41
N LYS A 102 0.42 1.85 7.96
CA LYS A 102 0.20 3.05 8.78
C LYS A 102 -1.19 3.17 9.42
N TYR A 103 -2.19 2.38 9.01
CA TYR A 103 -3.53 2.40 9.59
C TYR A 103 -3.69 1.51 10.84
N GLU A 104 -2.80 0.54 11.07
CA GLU A 104 -2.84 -0.30 12.28
C GLU A 104 -2.59 0.52 13.54
N ASN A 105 -1.49 1.29 13.57
CA ASN A 105 -1.18 2.23 14.63
C ASN A 105 -0.50 3.50 14.10
N GLN A 106 -1.24 4.61 14.14
CA GLN A 106 -0.79 5.92 13.68
C GLN A 106 0.41 6.48 14.47
N SER A 107 0.64 6.08 15.73
CA SER A 107 1.82 6.55 16.49
C SER A 107 3.15 6.01 15.96
N ASN A 108 3.09 4.89 15.22
CA ASN A 108 4.28 4.22 14.70
C ASN A 108 4.68 4.76 13.33
N PHE A 109 3.80 5.49 12.65
CA PHE A 109 4.07 6.16 11.39
C PHE A 109 4.53 7.60 11.65
N ARG A 110 5.85 7.85 11.50
CA ARG A 110 6.49 9.08 11.98
C ARG A 110 7.46 9.68 10.96
N PRO A 111 7.70 11.01 10.97
CA PRO A 111 8.74 11.64 10.17
C PRO A 111 10.13 11.01 10.46
N SER A 112 10.89 10.77 9.40
CA SER A 112 12.22 10.16 9.45
C SER A 112 13.00 10.56 8.19
N LYS A 113 13.84 11.61 8.29
CA LYS A 113 14.57 12.15 7.14
C LYS A 113 15.46 11.08 6.48
N GLY A 114 15.42 11.00 5.15
CA GLY A 114 16.19 10.01 4.37
C GLY A 114 15.60 8.60 4.36
N ILE A 115 14.42 8.40 4.96
CA ILE A 115 13.64 7.17 4.81
C ILE A 115 12.30 7.53 4.17
N ASP A 116 11.97 6.87 3.07
CA ASP A 116 10.71 7.02 2.38
C ASP A 116 9.84 5.78 2.60
N HIS A 117 8.63 5.97 3.08
CA HIS A 117 7.67 4.89 3.30
C HIS A 117 6.71 4.77 2.11
N TYR A 118 6.34 3.54 1.75
CA TYR A 118 5.39 3.27 0.68
C TYR A 118 4.34 2.26 1.15
N SER A 119 3.07 2.65 1.16
CA SER A 119 1.94 1.78 1.53
C SER A 119 1.13 1.39 0.29
N ILE A 120 0.53 0.19 0.27
CA ILE A 120 -0.35 -0.23 -0.83
C ILE A 120 -1.61 0.65 -0.86
N ALA A 121 -1.93 1.19 -2.03
CA ALA A 121 -3.08 2.06 -2.28
C ALA A 121 -4.40 1.39 -1.93
N ASN A 122 -5.23 2.09 -1.17
CA ASN A 122 -6.52 1.62 -0.69
C ASN A 122 -7.44 2.81 -0.35
N PRO A 123 -8.74 2.60 -0.08
CA PRO A 123 -9.68 3.70 0.18
C PRO A 123 -9.38 4.56 1.42
N CYS A 124 -8.65 4.05 2.42
CA CYS A 124 -8.35 4.79 3.65
C CYS A 124 -7.47 6.03 3.42
N GLU A 125 -6.79 6.10 2.27
CA GLU A 125 -5.99 7.27 1.84
C GLU A 125 -6.86 8.52 1.62
N LYS A 126 -8.14 8.33 1.26
CA LYS A 126 -9.15 9.41 1.17
C LYS A 126 -9.69 9.86 2.53
N LYS A 127 -9.29 9.19 3.62
CA LYS A 127 -9.75 9.41 5.01
C LYS A 127 -11.28 9.41 5.15
N PRO A 128 -11.98 8.34 4.72
CA PRO A 128 -13.45 8.28 4.75
C PRO A 128 -14.03 8.34 6.17
N CYS A 129 -13.36 7.71 7.14
CA CYS A 129 -13.84 7.61 8.52
C CYS A 129 -13.86 8.97 9.23
N GLN A 130 -15.06 9.46 9.52
CA GLN A 130 -15.32 10.72 10.21
C GLN A 130 -15.09 10.59 11.73
N HIS A 131 -15.16 11.72 12.44
CA HIS A 131 -15.11 11.80 13.91
C HIS A 131 -13.92 11.09 14.60
N ARG A 132 -12.80 10.90 13.88
CA ARG A 132 -11.60 10.15 14.30
C ARG A 132 -11.78 8.62 14.37
N GLY A 133 -12.73 8.05 13.61
CA GLY A 133 -12.79 6.61 13.37
C GLY A 133 -11.50 6.08 12.74
N LYS A 134 -11.04 4.91 13.18
CA LYS A 134 -9.88 4.24 12.60
C LYS A 134 -10.33 3.52 11.33
N CYS A 135 -9.65 3.79 10.21
CA CYS A 135 -9.89 3.08 8.96
C CYS A 135 -9.11 1.76 8.96
N VAL A 136 -9.73 0.68 8.51
CA VAL A 136 -9.13 -0.65 8.36
C VAL A 136 -9.29 -1.07 6.89
N PRO A 137 -8.21 -1.12 6.10
CA PRO A 137 -8.28 -1.49 4.68
C PRO A 137 -8.37 -3.00 4.47
N PHE A 138 -9.03 -3.39 3.38
CA PHE A 138 -9.07 -4.77 2.89
C PHE A 138 -8.43 -4.83 1.49
N TYR A 139 -7.13 -5.12 1.46
CA TYR A 139 -6.32 -5.06 0.23
C TYR A 139 -6.74 -6.07 -0.86
N THR A 140 -7.41 -7.17 -0.49
CA THR A 140 -7.80 -8.24 -1.43
C THR A 140 -9.00 -7.93 -2.31
N ASN A 141 -9.82 -6.94 -1.93
CA ASN A 141 -11.00 -6.48 -2.69
C ASN A 141 -11.08 -4.94 -2.79
N HIS A 142 -9.99 -4.25 -2.46
CA HIS A 142 -9.89 -2.79 -2.44
C HIS A 142 -10.98 -2.07 -1.61
N THR A 143 -11.51 -2.71 -0.57
CA THR A 143 -12.52 -2.10 0.34
C THR A 143 -11.90 -1.63 1.66
N TYR A 144 -12.74 -1.16 2.58
CA TYR A 144 -12.37 -0.73 3.93
C TYR A 144 -13.55 -0.89 4.90
N LYS A 145 -13.25 -0.78 6.20
CA LYS A 145 -14.22 -0.60 7.28
C LYS A 145 -13.74 0.52 8.20
N CYS A 146 -14.67 1.28 8.78
CA CYS A 146 -14.37 2.18 9.88
C CYS A 146 -14.64 1.52 11.24
N GLU A 147 -13.70 1.65 12.16
CA GLU A 147 -13.85 1.37 13.59
C GLU A 147 -14.22 2.67 14.29
N CYS A 148 -15.52 2.83 14.56
CA CYS A 148 -16.08 4.10 15.06
C CYS A 148 -15.86 4.28 16.57
N PRO A 149 -15.50 5.50 17.03
CA PRO A 149 -15.42 5.81 18.45
C PRO A 149 -16.81 5.85 19.10
N ALA A 150 -16.84 5.65 20.42
CA ALA A 150 -18.06 5.66 21.21
C ALA A 150 -18.87 6.96 20.99
N GLY A 151 -20.19 6.81 20.80
CA GLY A 151 -21.09 7.92 20.45
C GLY A 151 -21.19 8.22 18.95
N THR A 152 -20.56 7.43 18.07
CA THR A 152 -20.69 7.55 16.61
C THR A 152 -21.02 6.22 15.93
N LEU A 153 -21.82 6.26 14.86
CA LEU A 153 -22.23 5.11 14.03
C LEU A 153 -22.29 5.50 12.53
N GLY A 154 -22.66 4.51 11.70
CA GLY A 154 -22.67 4.61 10.25
C GLY A 154 -21.42 3.99 9.64
N GLN A 155 -21.47 3.68 8.33
CA GLN A 155 -20.36 3.06 7.60
C GLN A 155 -19.05 3.86 7.73
N ASP A 156 -19.17 5.19 7.71
CA ASP A 156 -18.06 6.15 7.76
C ASP A 156 -17.99 6.89 9.10
N CYS A 157 -18.65 6.37 10.15
CA CYS A 157 -18.82 7.01 11.45
C CYS A 157 -19.47 8.40 11.40
N GLN A 158 -20.28 8.67 10.36
CA GLN A 158 -20.83 10.00 10.06
C GLN A 158 -21.99 10.40 10.99
N ILE A 159 -22.63 9.45 11.67
CA ILE A 159 -23.74 9.70 12.58
C ILE A 159 -23.18 9.96 13.98
N THR A 160 -23.40 11.15 14.55
CA THR A 160 -23.14 11.44 15.97
C THR A 160 -24.43 11.24 16.78
N GLY A 161 -24.33 10.54 17.91
CA GLY A 161 -25.51 10.14 18.69
C GLY A 161 -25.24 10.08 20.19
N ASN A 162 -25.96 10.89 20.95
CA ASN A 162 -26.14 10.68 22.39
C ASN A 162 -27.26 9.65 22.56
N TYR A 163 -26.90 8.36 22.64
CA TYR A 163 -27.81 7.20 22.63
C TYR A 163 -28.65 7.08 23.91
N ARG A 164 -29.51 8.08 24.15
CA ARG A 164 -30.57 8.06 25.15
C ARG A 164 -31.88 7.78 24.43
N ASN A 165 -32.57 6.74 24.88
CA ASN A 165 -33.81 6.21 24.33
C ASN A 165 -33.69 5.55 22.95
N CYS A 166 -33.08 4.35 22.94
CA CYS A 166 -33.82 3.23 22.37
C CYS A 166 -34.93 2.90 23.37
N THR A 167 -36.16 3.25 23.06
CA THR A 167 -37.37 2.81 23.77
C THR A 167 -38.25 2.09 22.76
N ASP A 168 -38.57 0.83 23.07
CA ASP A 168 -39.45 -0.04 22.28
C ASP A 168 -40.91 0.44 22.26
#